data_AF-A0A7C1SIE8-F1
#
_entry.id   AF-A0A7C1SIE8-F1
#
_cell.length_a   1.000
_cell.length_b   1.000
_cell.length_c   1.000
_cell.angle_alpha   90.00
_cell.angle_beta   90.00
_cell.angle_gamma   90.00
#
_symmetry.space_group_name_H-M   'P 1'
#
loop_
_entity.id
_entity.type
_entity.pdbx_description
1 polymer ?
#
loop_
_entity_poly.entity_id
_entity_poly.type
_entity_poly.pdbx_seq_one_letter_code
_entity_poly.pdbx_strand_id
1 'polypeptide(L)' 'MEISSMSREDLNKKLYWGDKTKIASIAEVNVMTVVRWFQHKTDNEAIERATIAVVEAREKRVAEKLSKII' A
#
# COMPACT_ATOMS: atom_id res chain seq x y z
N MET A 1 -0.40 12.15 10.17
CA MET A 1 -1.05 10.83 10.33
C MET A 1 -0.02 9.80 9.96
N GLU A 2 0.35 8.92 10.88
CA GLU A 2 1.26 7.81 10.59
C GLU A 2 0.53 6.79 9.70
N ILE A 3 1.15 6.38 8.59
CA ILE A 3 0.52 5.44 7.63
C ILE A 3 0.31 4.05 8.27
N SER A 4 1.13 3.72 9.27
CA SER A 4 1.04 2.51 10.09
C SER A 4 -0.25 2.39 10.91
N SER A 5 -0.97 3.49 11.17
CA SER A 5 -2.24 3.47 11.92
C SER A 5 -3.48 3.51 11.02
N MET A 6 -3.33 3.42 9.70
CA MET A 6 -4.44 3.50 8.77
C MET A 6 -5.22 2.19 8.69
N SER A 7 -6.55 2.28 8.56
CA SER A 7 -7.39 1.11 8.29
C SER A 7 -7.06 0.49 6.92
N ARG A 8 -7.34 -0.81 6.74
CA ARG A 8 -7.16 -1.49 5.44
C ARG A 8 -7.98 -0.82 4.34
N GLU A 9 -9.15 -0.30 4.69
CA GLU A 9 -10.05 0.42 3.79
C GLU A 9 -9.43 1.73 3.30
N ASP A 10 -8.81 2.50 4.20
CA ASP A 10 -8.16 3.75 3.85
C ASP A 10 -6.86 3.54 3.07
N LEU A 11 -6.09 2.49 3.42
CA LEU A 11 -4.95 2.06 2.61
C LEU A 11 -5.41 1.68 1.20
N ASN A 12 -6.49 0.92 1.06
CA ASN A 12 -7.02 0.50 -0.24
C ASN A 12 -7.46 1.68 -1.11
N LYS A 13 -8.04 2.74 -0.52
CA LYS A 13 -8.41 3.97 -1.25
C LYS A 13 -7.20 4.73 -1.81
N LYS A 14 -6.03 4.61 -1.17
CA LYS A 14 -4.77 5.24 -1.63
C LYS A 14 -4.07 4.44 -2.75
N LEU A 15 -4.51 3.22 -3.02
CA LEU A 15 -3.94 2.37 -4.07
C LEU A 15 -4.50 2.71 -5.45
N TYR A 16 -3.64 2.62 -6.45
CA TYR A 16 -3.98 2.75 -7.87
C TYR A 16 -4.07 1.38 -8.54
N TRP A 17 -4.57 1.40 -9.77
CA TRP A 17 -4.58 0.24 -10.63
C TRP A 17 -3.14 -0.30 -10.81
N GLY A 18 -2.94 -1.59 -10.49
CA GLY A 18 -1.62 -2.25 -10.51
C GLY A 18 -0.88 -2.30 -9.17
N ASP A 19 -1.25 -1.50 -8.17
CA ASP A 19 -0.53 -1.50 -6.88
C ASP A 19 -0.69 -2.82 -6.13
N LYS A 20 -1.86 -3.47 -6.22
CA LYS A 20 -2.08 -4.79 -5.59
C LYS A 20 -1.16 -5.87 -6.16
N THR A 21 -0.84 -5.81 -7.45
CA THR A 21 0.15 -6.69 -8.08
C THR A 21 1.56 -6.40 -7.56
N LYS A 22 1.90 -5.12 -7.41
CA LYS A 22 3.19 -4.71 -6.84
C LYS A 22 3.34 -5.13 -5.39
N ILE A 23 2.31 -4.95 -4.56
CA ILE A 23 2.26 -5.41 -3.17
C ILE A 23 2.44 -6.92 -3.11
N ALA A 24 1.74 -7.66 -3.97
CA ALA A 24 1.86 -9.12 -4.06
C ALA A 24 3.29 -9.56 -4.40
N SER A 25 3.95 -8.85 -5.33
CA SER A 25 5.34 -9.11 -5.68
C SER A 25 6.31 -8.80 -4.54
N ILE A 26 6.10 -7.72 -3.78
CA ILE A 26 6.96 -7.35 -2.64
C ILE A 26 6.77 -8.31 -1.47
N ALA A 27 5.52 -8.73 -1.23
CA ALA A 27 5.18 -9.64 -0.14
C ALA A 27 5.35 -11.12 -0.51
N GLU A 28 5.81 -11.44 -1.73
CA GLU A 28 6.00 -12.79 -2.26
C GLU A 28 4.75 -13.69 -2.14
N VAL A 29 3.57 -13.11 -2.41
CA VAL A 29 2.28 -13.80 -2.36
C VAL A 29 1.50 -13.67 -3.66
N ASN A 30 0.43 -14.45 -3.80
CA ASN A 30 -0.53 -14.26 -4.88
C ASN A 30 -1.32 -12.95 -4.70
N VAL A 31 -1.65 -12.28 -5.81
CA VAL A 31 -2.49 -11.07 -5.83
C VAL A 31 -3.85 -11.30 -5.15
N MET A 32 -4.42 -12.49 -5.29
CA MET A 32 -5.67 -12.85 -4.62
C MET A 32 -5.56 -12.86 -3.09
N THR A 33 -4.38 -13.18 -2.55
CA THR A 33 -4.12 -13.09 -1.11
C THR A 33 -4.11 -11.63 -0.65
N VAL A 34 -3.55 -10.72 -1.45
CA VAL A 34 -3.62 -9.27 -1.20
C VAL A 34 -5.08 -8.78 -1.24
N VAL A 35 -5.87 -9.23 -2.20
CA VAL A 35 -7.30 -8.89 -2.26
C VAL A 35 -8.05 -9.40 -1.03
N ARG A 36 -7.80 -10.65 -0.59
CA ARG A 36 -8.40 -11.23 0.63
C ARG A 36 -7.99 -10.48 1.89
N TRP A 37 -6.75 -10.00 1.96
CA TRP A 37 -6.26 -9.20 3.07
C TRP A 37 -7.05 -7.88 3.21
N PHE A 38 -7.25 -7.17 2.11
CA PHE A 38 -8.10 -5.97 2.07
C PHE A 38 -9.59 -6.23 2.35
N GLN A 39 -10.05 -7.49 2.19
CA GLN A 39 -11.41 -7.91 2.55
C GLN A 39 -11.51 -8.45 3.98
N HIS A 40 -10.47 -8.28 4.82
CA HIS A 40 -10.43 -8.84 6.18
C HIS A 40 -10.61 -10.36 6.27
N LYS A 41 -10.29 -11.09 5.19
CA LYS A 41 -10.41 -12.56 5.12
C LYS A 41 -9.13 -13.29 5.52
N THR A 42 -8.01 -12.58 5.54
CA THR A 42 -6.69 -13.13 5.87
C THR A 42 -5.85 -12.05 6.53
N ASP A 43 -5.06 -12.45 7.51
CA ASP A 43 -4.07 -11.58 8.15
C ASP A 43 -2.68 -12.00 7.71
N ASN A 44 -1.91 -11.03 7.21
CA ASN A 44 -0.56 -11.25 6.70
C ASN A 44 0.25 -9.96 6.84
N GLU A 45 1.20 -9.96 7.75
CA GLU A 45 2.07 -8.82 8.06
C GLU A 45 2.98 -8.42 6.90
N ALA A 46 3.31 -9.33 5.98
CA ALA A 46 4.10 -9.00 4.80
C ALA A 46 3.30 -8.11 3.84
N ILE A 47 1.99 -8.40 3.67
CA ILE A 47 1.09 -7.59 2.84
C ILE A 47 0.89 -6.21 3.47
N GLU A 48 0.75 -6.15 4.79
CA GLU A 48 0.64 -4.90 5.53
C GLU A 48 1.87 -4.01 5.32
N ARG A 49 3.08 -4.53 5.60
CA ARG A 49 4.34 -3.81 5.41
C ARG A 49 4.55 -3.38 3.96
N ALA A 50 4.26 -4.26 3.00
CA ALA A 50 4.36 -3.95 1.58
C ALA A 50 3.38 -2.84 1.15
N THR A 51 2.16 -2.84 1.69
CA THR A 51 1.14 -1.82 1.41
C THR A 51 1.60 -0.45 1.93
N ILE A 52 2.06 -0.40 3.18
CA ILE A 52 2.58 0.82 3.81
C ILE A 52 3.73 1.39 2.97
N ALA A 53 4.72 0.56 2.62
CA ALA A 53 5.87 0.98 1.84
C ALA A 53 5.49 1.53 0.45
N VAL A 54 4.49 0.94 -0.23
CA VAL A 54 4.00 1.43 -1.52
C VAL A 54 3.36 2.82 -1.39
N VAL A 55 2.56 3.03 -0.35
CA VAL A 55 1.90 4.32 -0.08
C VAL A 55 2.93 5.38 0.31
N GLU A 56 3.84 5.06 1.23
CA GLU A 56 4.92 5.96 1.67
C GLU A 56 5.83 6.39 0.51
N ALA A 57 6.26 5.44 -0.32
CA ALA A 57 7.09 5.74 -1.48
C ALA A 57 6.40 6.71 -2.45
N ARG A 58 5.07 6.63 -2.56
CA ARG A 58 4.28 7.55 -3.38
C ARG A 58 4.19 8.93 -2.75
N GLU A 59 3.83 9.01 -1.47
CA GLU A 59 3.75 10.30 -0.76
C GLU A 59 5.09 11.04 -0.78
N LYS A 60 6.19 10.32 -0.58
CA LYS A 60 7.54 10.88 -0.71
C LYS A 60 7.81 11.46 -2.11
N ARG A 61 7.48 10.73 -3.18
CA ARG A 61 7.62 11.23 -4.56
C ARG A 61 6.76 12.46 -4.84
N VAL A 62 5.56 12.53 -4.27
CA VAL A 62 4.68 13.70 -4.41
C VAL A 62 5.28 14.89 -3.68
N ALA A 63 5.74 14.71 -2.44
CA ALA A 63 6.42 15.76 -1.67
C ALA A 63 7.66 16.29 -2.40
N GLU A 64 8.51 15.41 -2.93
CA GLU A 64 9.70 15.77 -3.72
C GLU A 64 9.38 16.54 -5.00
N LYS A 65 8.22 16.28 -5.62
CA LYS A 65 7.78 17.03 -6.80
C LYS A 65 7.23 18.40 -6.42
N LEU A 66 6.45 18.49 -5.34
CA LEU A 66 5.90 19.75 -4.85
C LEU A 66 7.01 20.71 -4.40
N SER A 67 8.06 20.21 -3.73
CA SER A 67 9.20 21.02 -3.31
C SER A 67 10.08 21.55 -4.46
N LYS A 68 9.84 21.09 -5.70
CA LYS A 68 10.52 21.63 -6.90
C LYS A 68 9.69 22.69 -7.62
N ILE A 69 8.41 22.83 -7.26
CA ILE A 69 7.46 23.75 -7.89
C ILE A 69 7.32 25.04 -7.06
N ILE A 70 7.46 24.92 -5.73
CA ILE A 70 7.45 26.02 -4.76
C ILE A 70 8.89 26.42 -4.44
#